data_AF-A0A150TE33-F1
#
_entry.id   AF-A0A150TE33-F1
#
_cell.length_a   1.000
_cell.length_b   1.000
_cell.length_c   1.000
_cell.angle_alpha   90.00
_cell.angle_beta   90.00
_cell.angle_gamma   90.00
#
_symmetry.space_group_name_H-M   'P 1'
#
loop_
_entity.id
_entity.type
_entity.pdbx_description
1 polymer ?
#
loop_
_entity_poly.entity_id
_entity_poly.type
_entity_poly.pdbx_seq_one_letter_code
_entity_poly.pdbx_strand_id
1 'polypeptide(L)'
;MNYEEGQAVPEGYHVEERARRGLVIGGAVTFGVTYLLSAMVGLVAESADRASGGTGESYIPLYIPVAGPFITIGTADAKGGGIFVLMVDGLAQAAGVGMFIGGLAAPQQKLVRNDVSLSVKPIVTGDTLGLGVSGSL
;
A
#
# COMPACT_ATOMS: atom_id res chain seq x y z
N MET A 1 7.31 -3.41 -23.68
CA MET A 1 6.01 -2.99 -24.24
C MET A 1 4.90 -3.75 -23.51
N ASN A 2 3.70 -3.21 -23.35
CA ASN A 2 2.60 -4.01 -22.81
C ASN A 2 2.15 -4.99 -23.90
N TYR A 3 1.90 -6.23 -23.52
CA TYR A 3 1.38 -7.26 -24.41
C TYR A 3 -0.16 -7.26 -24.30
N GLU A 4 -0.83 -7.28 -25.44
CA GLU A 4 -2.28 -7.50 -25.53
C GLU A 4 -2.54 -8.91 -26.06
N GLU A 5 -3.52 -9.59 -25.48
CA GLU A 5 -3.86 -10.96 -25.86
C GLU A 5 -4.31 -11.00 -27.32
N GLY A 6 -3.66 -11.84 -28.13
CA GLY A 6 -3.84 -11.91 -29.58
C GLY A 6 -2.86 -11.07 -30.39
N GLN A 7 -2.01 -10.24 -29.76
CA GLN A 7 -0.90 -9.60 -30.45
C GLN A 7 0.17 -10.63 -30.81
N ALA A 8 0.73 -10.53 -32.03
CA ALA A 8 1.88 -11.35 -32.41
C ALA A 8 3.10 -10.94 -31.57
N VAL A 9 3.79 -11.93 -30.99
CA VAL A 9 5.04 -11.71 -30.26
C VAL A 9 6.16 -11.44 -31.28
N PRO A 10 6.81 -10.27 -31.26
CA PRO A 10 7.91 -9.99 -32.18
C PRO A 10 9.08 -10.95 -31.99
N GLU A 11 9.84 -11.21 -33.05
CA GLU A 11 11.02 -12.07 -32.98
C GLU A 11 12.03 -11.55 -31.95
N GLY A 12 12.61 -12.45 -31.15
CA GLY A 12 13.52 -12.10 -30.06
C GLY A 12 12.85 -11.57 -28.79
N TYR A 13 11.52 -11.62 -28.68
CA TYR A 13 10.78 -11.29 -27.46
C TYR A 13 10.07 -12.50 -26.87
N HIS A 14 9.80 -12.46 -25.57
CA HIS A 14 8.85 -13.33 -24.90
C HIS A 14 7.88 -12.53 -24.02
N VAL A 15 6.77 -13.15 -23.66
CA VAL A 15 5.79 -12.59 -22.73
C VAL A 15 6.21 -12.95 -21.32
N GLU A 16 6.34 -11.94 -20.46
CA GLU A 16 6.64 -12.10 -19.04
C GLU A 16 5.51 -11.48 -18.21
N GLU A 17 5.01 -12.21 -17.21
CA GLU A 17 4.08 -11.68 -16.22
C GLU A 17 4.84 -10.86 -15.16
N ARG A 18 4.43 -9.60 -15.00
CA ARG A 18 5.01 -8.73 -13.96
C ARG A 18 3.91 -8.13 -13.10
N ALA A 19 4.10 -8.15 -11.79
CA ALA A 19 3.21 -7.43 -10.87
C ALA A 19 3.09 -5.95 -11.27
N ARG A 20 1.93 -5.34 -11.00
CA ARG A 20 1.70 -3.92 -11.26
C ARG A 20 2.34 -3.10 -10.15
N ARG A 21 3.68 -2.94 -10.22
CA ARG A 21 4.51 -2.30 -9.16
C ARG A 21 3.93 -0.98 -8.62
N GLY A 22 3.33 -0.15 -9.47
CA GLY A 22 2.68 1.09 -9.03
C GLY A 22 1.50 0.86 -8.07
N LEU A 23 0.65 -0.13 -8.34
CA LEU A 23 -0.47 -0.51 -7.47
C LEU A 23 0.03 -1.20 -6.20
N VAL A 24 1.07 -2.03 -6.30
CA VAL A 24 1.68 -2.69 -5.13
C VAL A 24 2.29 -1.65 -4.20
N ILE A 25 3.15 -0.77 -4.71
CA ILE A 25 3.84 0.24 -3.90
C ILE A 25 2.83 1.27 -3.39
N GLY A 26 1.97 1.80 -4.26
CA GLY A 26 0.94 2.76 -3.88
C GLY A 26 -0.01 2.19 -2.84
N GLY A 27 -0.51 0.97 -3.04
CA GLY A 27 -1.36 0.27 -2.09
C GLY A 27 -0.70 0.03 -0.74
N ALA A 28 0.54 -0.46 -0.73
CA ALA A 28 1.30 -0.68 0.49
C ALA A 28 1.53 0.62 1.28
N VAL A 29 1.90 1.71 0.59
CA VAL A 29 2.12 3.00 1.23
C VAL A 29 0.81 3.60 1.76
N THR A 30 -0.24 3.63 0.94
CA THR A 30 -1.56 4.15 1.35
C THR A 30 -2.10 3.39 2.55
N PHE A 31 -2.14 2.04 2.50
CA PHE A 31 -2.59 1.21 3.62
C PHE A 31 -1.71 1.39 4.85
N GLY A 32 -0.38 1.27 4.70
CA GLY A 32 0.55 1.32 5.82
C GLY A 32 0.50 2.65 6.56
N VAL A 33 0.48 3.78 5.84
CA VAL A 33 0.43 5.12 6.46
C VAL A 33 -0.91 5.35 7.15
N THR A 34 -2.03 5.06 6.48
CA THR A 34 -3.37 5.29 7.06
C THR A 34 -3.61 4.40 8.28
N TYR A 35 -3.24 3.13 8.23
CA TYR A 35 -3.35 2.23 9.38
C TYR A 35 -2.47 2.68 10.56
N LEU A 36 -1.21 3.09 10.31
CA LEU A 36 -0.34 3.60 11.37
C LEU A 36 -0.92 4.85 12.03
N LEU A 37 -1.47 5.78 11.24
CA LEU A 37 -2.15 6.96 11.78
C LEU A 37 -3.40 6.56 12.57
N SER A 38 -4.18 5.59 12.09
CA SER A 38 -5.35 5.06 12.78
C SER A 38 -4.99 4.49 14.15
N ALA A 39 -3.94 3.66 14.22
CA ALA A 39 -3.43 3.10 15.47
C ALA A 39 -2.87 4.17 16.43
N MET A 40 -2.18 5.20 15.89
CA MET A 40 -1.73 6.34 16.69
C MET A 40 -2.89 7.15 17.26
N VAL A 41 -3.93 7.40 16.47
CA VAL A 41 -5.15 8.06 16.93
C VAL A 41 -5.83 7.22 18.01
N GLY A 42 -5.91 5.90 17.84
CA GLY A 42 -6.38 4.97 18.86
C GLY A 42 -5.64 5.14 20.19
N LEU A 43 -4.30 5.15 20.14
CA LEU A 43 -3.46 5.34 21.33
C LEU A 43 -3.71 6.68 22.02
N VAL A 44 -3.75 7.77 21.26
CA VAL A 44 -3.94 9.13 21.81
C VAL A 44 -5.35 9.27 22.38
N ALA A 45 -6.38 8.82 21.67
CA ALA A 45 -7.77 8.91 22.10
C ALA A 45 -8.05 8.01 23.31
N GLU A 46 -7.53 6.79 23.34
CA GLU A 46 -7.62 5.88 24.49
C GLU A 46 -6.98 6.51 25.73
N SER A 47 -5.77 7.08 25.60
CA SER A 47 -5.08 7.70 26.74
C SER A 47 -5.81 8.95 27.26
N ALA A 48 -6.40 9.76 26.36
CA ALA A 48 -7.18 10.93 26.72
C ALA A 48 -8.51 10.57 27.41
N ASP A 49 -9.18 9.52 26.95
CA ASP A 49 -10.41 9.01 27.56
C ASP A 49 -10.14 8.48 28.98
N ARG A 50 -9.09 7.67 29.14
CA ARG A 50 -8.64 7.16 30.45
C ARG A 50 -8.28 8.28 31.42
N ALA A 51 -7.59 9.32 30.96
CA ALA A 51 -7.27 10.49 31.76
C ALA A 51 -8.52 11.25 32.23
N SER A 52 -9.64 11.12 31.52
CA SER A 52 -10.92 11.76 31.82
C SER A 52 -11.87 10.88 32.64
N GLY A 53 -11.41 9.70 33.08
CA GLY A 53 -12.19 8.73 33.87
C GLY A 53 -12.93 7.67 33.06
N GLY A 54 -12.71 7.60 31.74
CA GLY A 54 -13.22 6.55 30.86
C GLY A 54 -12.39 5.26 30.90
N THR A 55 -12.86 4.23 30.18
CA THR A 55 -12.18 2.92 30.09
C THR A 55 -11.21 2.84 28.91
N GLY A 56 -11.25 3.78 27.96
CA GLY A 56 -10.50 3.75 26.70
C GLY A 56 -11.00 2.73 25.69
N GLU A 57 -11.93 1.83 26.06
CA GLU A 57 -12.36 0.70 25.25
C GLU A 57 -13.03 1.11 23.94
N SER A 58 -13.67 2.28 23.92
CA SER A 58 -14.29 2.87 22.75
C SER A 58 -13.36 3.05 21.55
N TYR A 59 -12.04 3.18 21.79
CA TYR A 59 -11.02 3.45 20.76
C TYR A 59 -10.13 2.25 20.43
N ILE A 60 -10.22 1.16 21.20
CA ILE A 60 -9.51 -0.10 20.95
C ILE A 60 -9.73 -0.63 19.52
N PRO A 61 -10.92 -0.48 18.88
CA PRO A 61 -11.10 -0.97 17.52
C PRO A 61 -10.14 -0.35 16.50
N LEU A 62 -9.57 0.86 16.71
CA LEU A 62 -8.63 1.48 15.79
C LEU A 62 -7.31 0.71 15.60
N TYR A 63 -7.01 -0.26 16.47
CA TYR A 63 -5.90 -1.20 16.28
C TYR A 63 -6.21 -2.32 15.29
N ILE A 64 -7.47 -2.48 14.88
CA ILE A 64 -7.89 -3.46 13.88
C ILE A 64 -7.79 -2.79 12.49
N PRO A 65 -6.91 -3.27 11.60
CA PRO A 65 -6.78 -2.67 10.27
C PRO A 65 -8.09 -2.82 9.49
N VAL A 66 -8.39 -1.82 8.65
CA VAL A 66 -9.56 -1.74 7.75
C VAL A 66 -10.91 -1.69 8.48
N ALA A 67 -11.22 -2.64 9.35
CA ALA A 67 -12.50 -2.71 10.07
C ALA A 67 -12.58 -1.72 11.24
N GLY A 68 -11.45 -1.44 11.89
CA GLY A 68 -11.36 -0.62 13.09
C GLY A 68 -12.03 0.74 13.00
N PRO A 69 -11.76 1.55 11.96
CA PRO A 69 -12.37 2.87 11.81
C PRO A 69 -13.90 2.80 11.75
N PHE A 70 -14.47 1.80 11.07
CA PHE A 70 -15.91 1.63 10.96
C PHE A 70 -16.56 1.18 12.28
N ILE A 71 -15.90 0.28 13.02
CA ILE A 71 -16.37 -0.16 14.34
C ILE A 71 -16.31 1.03 15.33
N THR A 72 -15.26 1.84 15.25
CA THR A 72 -15.03 3.00 16.12
C THR A 72 -16.13 4.05 16.01
N ILE A 73 -16.76 4.20 14.83
CA ILE A 73 -17.91 5.10 14.66
C ILE A 73 -19.02 4.77 15.68
N GLY A 74 -19.29 3.49 15.90
CA GLY A 74 -20.30 3.03 16.85
C GLY A 74 -19.79 2.97 18.28
N THR A 75 -18.56 2.48 18.51
CA THR A 75 -18.05 2.27 19.88
C THR A 75 -17.64 3.56 20.58
N ALA A 76 -17.26 4.60 19.82
CA ALA A 76 -16.90 5.91 20.35
C ALA A 76 -18.02 6.96 20.22
N ASP A 77 -19.24 6.54 19.83
CA ASP A 77 -20.38 7.44 19.57
C ASP A 77 -19.96 8.68 18.74
N ALA A 78 -19.20 8.43 17.66
CA ALA A 78 -18.61 9.49 16.86
C ALA A 78 -19.71 10.39 16.26
N LYS A 79 -19.47 11.70 16.22
CA LYS A 79 -20.44 12.68 15.68
C LYS A 79 -19.79 13.56 14.62
N GLY A 80 -20.58 13.94 13.62
CA GLY A 80 -20.20 14.92 12.59
C GLY A 80 -18.82 14.63 11.99
N GLY A 81 -17.84 15.50 12.27
CA GLY A 81 -16.48 15.39 11.78
C GLY A 81 -15.76 14.09 12.16
N GLY A 82 -16.04 13.52 13.35
CA GLY A 82 -15.45 12.25 13.76
C GLY A 82 -15.88 11.08 12.85
N ILE A 83 -17.16 11.03 12.48
CA ILE A 83 -17.68 10.04 11.53
C ILE A 83 -16.98 10.21 10.17
N PHE A 84 -16.89 11.45 9.68
CA PHE A 84 -16.27 11.74 8.39
C PHE A 84 -14.80 11.27 8.35
N VAL A 85 -14.00 11.61 9.36
CA VAL A 85 -12.59 11.22 9.43
C VAL A 85 -12.44 9.71 9.48
N LEU A 86 -13.22 9.01 10.31
CA LEU A 86 -13.18 7.55 10.42
C LEU A 86 -13.62 6.86 9.13
N MET A 87 -14.61 7.40 8.43
CA MET A 87 -15.05 6.88 7.12
C MET A 87 -13.95 7.05 6.05
N VAL A 88 -13.33 8.23 5.99
CA VAL A 88 -12.22 8.48 5.05
C VAL A 88 -11.02 7.58 5.36
N ASP A 89 -10.68 7.42 6.64
CA ASP A 89 -9.60 6.52 7.08
C ASP A 89 -9.88 5.06 6.68
N GLY A 90 -11.04 4.52 7.04
CA GLY A 90 -11.43 3.15 6.70
C GLY A 90 -11.46 2.91 5.19
N LEU A 91 -11.99 3.86 4.40
CA LEU A 91 -12.01 3.77 2.93
C LEU A 91 -10.60 3.85 2.34
N ALA A 92 -9.73 4.71 2.87
CA ALA A 92 -8.36 4.82 2.40
C ALA A 92 -7.56 3.54 2.71
N GLN A 93 -7.73 2.95 3.89
CA GLN A 93 -7.15 1.66 4.24
C GLN A 93 -7.67 0.55 3.29
N ALA A 94 -8.98 0.46 3.08
CA ALA A 94 -9.59 -0.52 2.19
C ALA A 94 -9.11 -0.37 0.74
N ALA A 95 -9.03 0.87 0.24
CA ALA A 95 -8.51 1.17 -1.09
C ALA A 95 -7.02 0.81 -1.21
N GLY A 96 -6.22 1.11 -0.19
CA GLY A 96 -4.80 0.72 -0.13
C GLY A 96 -4.61 -0.80 -0.22
N VAL A 97 -5.36 -1.56 0.59
CA VAL A 97 -5.37 -3.03 0.54
C VAL A 97 -5.82 -3.53 -0.83
N GLY A 98 -6.90 -2.96 -1.39
CA GLY A 98 -7.40 -3.30 -2.72
C GLY A 98 -6.37 -3.06 -3.83
N MET A 99 -5.67 -1.93 -3.79
CA MET A 99 -4.57 -1.64 -4.72
C MET A 99 -3.41 -2.62 -4.55
N PHE A 100 -3.01 -2.91 -3.31
CA PHE A 100 -1.92 -3.84 -3.03
C PHE A 100 -2.21 -5.24 -3.57
N ILE A 101 -3.37 -5.80 -3.18
CA ILE A 101 -3.82 -7.12 -3.62
C ILE A 101 -4.03 -7.13 -5.14
N GLY A 102 -4.72 -6.14 -5.70
CA GLY A 102 -4.95 -6.04 -7.14
C GLY A 102 -3.65 -5.93 -7.93
N GLY A 103 -2.62 -5.27 -7.39
CA GLY A 103 -1.31 -5.19 -8.01
C GLY A 103 -0.55 -6.51 -8.07
N LEU A 104 -0.79 -7.40 -7.10
CA LEU A 104 -0.19 -8.74 -7.03
C LEU A 104 -1.00 -9.80 -7.79
N ALA A 105 -2.34 -9.76 -7.64
CA ALA A 105 -3.25 -10.77 -8.17
C ALA A 105 -3.59 -10.57 -9.66
N ALA A 106 -3.40 -9.36 -10.21
CA ALA A 106 -3.64 -9.06 -11.62
C ALA A 106 -2.36 -8.54 -12.29
N PRO A 107 -1.34 -9.39 -12.51
CA PRO A 107 -0.11 -9.00 -13.18
C PRO A 107 -0.38 -8.46 -14.59
N GLN A 108 0.52 -7.60 -15.07
CA GLN A 108 0.50 -7.11 -16.46
C GLN A 108 1.45 -7.97 -17.29
N GLN A 109 1.01 -8.31 -18.50
CA GLN A 109 1.83 -9.02 -19.46
C GLN A 109 2.73 -8.00 -20.18
N LYS A 110 4.04 -8.24 -20.19
CA LYS A 110 5.01 -7.39 -20.88
C LYS A 110 5.84 -8.19 -21.86
N LEU A 111 6.06 -7.60 -23.03
CA LEU A 111 7.06 -8.06 -23.98
C LEU A 111 8.44 -7.63 -23.51
N VAL A 112 9.31 -8.63 -23.32
CA VAL A 112 10.69 -8.49 -22.86
C VAL A 112 11.62 -9.11 -23.90
N ARG A 113 12.72 -8.41 -24.20
CA ARG A 113 13.75 -8.87 -25.13
C ARG A 113 14.54 -10.04 -24.55
N ASN A 114 14.86 -11.03 -25.37
CA ASN A 114 15.64 -12.21 -24.99
C ASN A 114 17.15 -11.91 -24.93
N ASP A 115 17.61 -10.99 -25.77
CA ASP A 115 19.00 -10.64 -26.02
C ASP A 115 19.54 -9.59 -25.03
N VAL A 116 18.66 -8.80 -24.40
CA VAL A 116 19.07 -7.66 -23.57
C VAL A 116 18.64 -7.82 -22.12
N SER A 117 19.61 -7.93 -21.22
CA SER A 117 19.42 -7.88 -19.77
C SER A 117 20.16 -6.67 -19.20
N LEU A 118 19.45 -5.76 -18.53
CA LEU A 118 20.03 -4.58 -17.88
C LEU A 118 19.53 -4.50 -16.44
N SER A 119 20.46 -4.43 -15.50
CA SER A 119 20.21 -4.24 -14.07
C SER A 119 20.86 -2.94 -13.62
N VAL A 120 20.05 -2.03 -13.08
CA VAL A 120 20.52 -0.83 -12.39
C VAL A 120 20.44 -1.08 -10.89
N LYS A 121 21.56 -0.92 -10.18
CA LYS A 121 21.62 -1.09 -8.73
C LYS A 121 22.16 0.18 -8.09
N PRO A 122 21.60 0.66 -6.97
CA PRO A 122 22.24 1.70 -6.19
C PRO A 122 23.58 1.18 -5.66
N ILE A 123 24.61 2.01 -5.72
CA ILE A 123 25.90 1.78 -5.08
C ILE A 123 26.02 2.80 -3.96
N VAL A 124 26.14 2.31 -2.73
CA VAL A 124 26.37 3.12 -1.56
C VAL A 124 27.74 2.73 -0.99
N THR A 125 28.68 3.66 -1.04
CA THR A 125 29.99 3.57 -0.39
C THR A 125 30.10 4.70 0.64
N GLY A 126 31.01 4.60 1.62
CA GLY A 126 31.12 5.53 2.76
C GLY A 126 30.94 7.01 2.42
N ASP A 127 31.56 7.47 1.32
CA ASP A 127 31.50 8.87 0.90
C ASP A 127 30.81 9.08 -0.47
N THR A 128 30.12 8.08 -1.03
CA THR A 128 29.59 8.18 -2.41
C THR A 128 28.26 7.45 -2.61
N LEU A 129 27.31 8.14 -3.23
CA LEU A 129 26.08 7.59 -3.78
C LEU A 129 26.17 7.56 -5.31
N GLY A 130 25.89 6.41 -5.91
CA GLY A 130 25.92 6.24 -7.35
C GLY A 130 24.95 5.16 -7.85
N LEU A 131 24.94 4.96 -9.16
CA LEU A 131 24.20 3.89 -9.82
C LEU A 131 25.19 3.01 -10.58
N GLY A 132 25.16 1.71 -10.29
CA GLY A 132 25.82 0.69 -11.09
C GLY A 132 24.89 0.19 -12.18
N VAL A 133 25.39 0.07 -13.40
CA VAL A 133 24.68 -0.55 -14.53
C VAL A 133 25.45 -1.79 -14.94
N SER A 134 24.76 -2.92 -15.05
CA SER A 134 25.34 -4.20 -15.48
C SER A 134 24.36 -4.92 -16.40
N GLY A 135 24.85 -5.72 -17.33
CA GLY A 135 23.99 -6.38 -18.31
C GLY A 135 24.72 -7.26 -19.32
N SER A 136 23.94 -7.95 -20.13
CA SER A 136 24.38 -8.71 -21.31
C SER A 136 23.63 -8.22 -22.55
N LEU A 137 24.31 -8.27 -23.69
CA LEU A 137 23.81 -7.95 -25.04
C LEU A 137 23.99 -9.17 -25.95
#